data_AF-A0A4W6D2H2-F1
#
_entry.id   AF-A0A4W6D2H2-F1
#
_cell.length_a   1.000
_cell.length_b   1.000
_cell.length_c   1.000
_cell.angle_alpha   90.00
_cell.angle_beta   90.00
_cell.angle_gamma   90.00
#
_symmetry.space_group_name_H-M   'P 1'
#
loop_
_entity.id
_entity.type
_entity.pdbx_description
1 polymer ?
#
loop_
_entity_poly.entity_id
_entity_poly.type
_entity_poly.pdbx_seq_one_letter_code
_entity_poly.pdbx_strand_id
1 'polypeptide(L)'
;MKAKTKSLKELQVGDKVLAADNQGNLVLSDFLMFMDQDQQTVREFYVLETDEPRHRLTLTPAHLVFVMNNNTNSGDIRAMFSTNVKLGQQLLVFGNEQPDHLIPARVSRVYVEQYEGSYAPVTSHGTIIVDQVLASCYAVFTFHFSGTF
;
A
#
# COMPACT_ATOMS: atom_id res chain seq x y z
N MET A 1 3.33 9.92 20.48
CA MET A 1 4.55 9.16 20.10
C MET A 1 4.97 9.67 18.72
N LYS A 2 6.21 10.11 18.51
CA LYS A 2 6.64 10.51 17.16
C LYS A 2 6.83 9.23 16.32
N ALA A 3 5.97 9.01 15.35
CA ALA A 3 6.18 7.96 14.36
C ALA A 3 7.51 8.23 13.64
N LYS A 4 8.42 7.26 13.66
CA LYS A 4 9.70 7.37 12.96
C LYS A 4 9.57 6.66 11.62
N THR A 5 9.86 7.35 10.53
CA THR A 5 9.92 6.72 9.20
C THR A 5 11.10 5.76 9.16
N LYS A 6 10.84 4.53 8.69
CA LYS A 6 11.84 3.47 8.53
C LYS A 6 11.76 2.95 7.10
N SER A 7 12.91 2.66 6.49
CA SER A 7 12.93 2.06 5.15
C SER A 7 12.43 0.62 5.22
N LEU A 8 11.70 0.16 4.19
CA LEU A 8 11.22 -1.22 4.11
C LEU A 8 12.35 -2.24 4.32
N LYS A 9 13.53 -2.00 3.72
CA LYS A 9 14.71 -2.88 3.85
C LYS A 9 15.22 -3.07 5.28
N GLU A 10 14.87 -2.19 6.20
CA GLU A 10 15.32 -2.21 7.59
C GLU A 10 14.30 -2.87 8.53
N LEU A 11 13.11 -3.23 8.04
CA LEU A 11 12.08 -3.86 8.88
C LEU A 11 12.55 -5.18 9.45
N GLN A 12 12.30 -5.37 10.74
CA GLN A 12 12.64 -6.56 11.51
C GLN A 12 11.39 -7.10 12.19
N VAL A 13 11.29 -8.42 12.29
CA VAL A 13 10.18 -9.09 12.98
C VAL A 13 10.02 -8.52 14.39
N GLY A 14 8.80 -8.11 14.73
CA GLY A 14 8.48 -7.45 15.99
C GLY A 14 8.50 -5.91 15.93
N ASP A 15 8.93 -5.31 14.82
CA ASP A 15 8.69 -3.89 14.56
C ASP A 15 7.18 -3.62 14.51
N LYS A 16 6.75 -2.47 15.04
CA LYS A 16 5.38 -1.98 14.89
C LYS A 16 5.33 -0.95 13.77
N VAL A 17 4.48 -1.20 12.79
CA VAL A 17 4.23 -0.31 11.65
C VAL A 17 2.83 0.27 11.70
N LEU A 18 2.63 1.41 11.05
CA LEU A 18 1.28 1.96 10.90
C LEU A 18 0.50 1.17 9.85
N ALA A 19 -0.75 0.87 10.18
CA ALA A 19 -1.70 0.13 9.37
C ALA A 19 -3.11 0.68 9.59
N ALA A 20 -4.11 0.13 8.89
CA ALA A 20 -5.51 0.39 9.14
C ALA A 20 -6.24 -0.90 9.56
N ASP A 21 -7.15 -0.80 10.53
CA ASP A 21 -8.06 -1.88 10.89
C ASP A 21 -9.21 -2.03 9.87
N ASN A 22 -10.12 -2.97 10.13
CA ASN A 22 -11.29 -3.21 9.28
C ASN A 22 -12.32 -2.07 9.27
N GLN A 23 -12.21 -1.11 10.20
CA GLN A 23 -13.04 0.09 10.28
C GLN A 23 -12.35 1.29 9.63
N GLY A 24 -11.10 1.13 9.15
CA GLY A 24 -10.30 2.20 8.56
C GLY A 24 -9.58 3.07 9.59
N ASN A 25 -9.59 2.70 10.87
CA ASN A 25 -8.86 3.43 11.91
C ASN A 25 -7.37 3.09 11.85
N LEU A 26 -6.53 4.08 12.12
CA LEU A 26 -5.10 3.87 12.22
C LEU A 26 -4.74 3.05 13.46
N VAL A 27 -3.94 2.01 13.25
CA VAL A 27 -3.48 1.11 14.29
C VAL A 27 -1.99 0.80 14.13
N LEU A 28 -1.34 0.47 15.24
CA LEU A 28 -0.01 -0.13 15.20
C LEU A 28 -0.15 -1.64 14.99
N SER A 29 0.42 -2.12 13.90
CA SER A 29 0.39 -3.52 13.48
C SER A 29 1.78 -4.13 13.61
N ASP A 30 1.85 -5.38 14.07
CA ASP A 30 3.12 -6.09 14.17
C ASP A 30 3.58 -6.51 12.77
N PHE A 31 4.81 -6.16 12.40
CA PHE A 31 5.46 -6.72 11.23
C PHE A 31 5.88 -8.15 11.54
N LEU A 32 5.36 -9.09 10.75
CA LEU A 32 5.51 -10.52 10.97
C LEU A 32 6.65 -11.11 10.14
N MET A 33 6.68 -10.78 8.85
CA MET A 33 7.67 -11.28 7.88
C MET A 33 7.55 -10.55 6.53
N PHE A 34 8.48 -10.82 5.62
CA PHE A 34 8.28 -10.57 4.19
C PHE A 34 7.71 -11.81 3.51
N MET A 35 6.61 -11.66 2.76
CA MET A 35 6.05 -12.73 1.91
C MET A 35 6.92 -12.99 0.68
N ASP A 36 7.46 -11.91 0.11
CA ASP A 36 8.47 -11.93 -0.95
C ASP A 36 9.50 -10.84 -0.64
N GLN A 37 10.76 -11.17 -0.84
CA GLN A 37 11.86 -10.24 -0.69
C GLN A 37 12.94 -10.57 -1.71
N ASP A 38 13.22 -9.61 -2.56
CA ASP A 38 14.27 -9.67 -3.56
C ASP A 38 15.04 -8.36 -3.48
N GLN A 39 16.36 -8.40 -3.31
CA GLN A 39 17.16 -7.19 -3.13
C GLN A 39 17.96 -6.82 -4.37
N GLN A 40 18.03 -7.69 -5.37
CA GLN A 40 19.00 -7.59 -6.46
C GLN A 40 18.33 -7.50 -7.83
N THR A 41 17.10 -7.99 -7.95
CA THR A 41 16.40 -7.95 -9.24
C THR A 41 15.82 -6.57 -9.49
N VAL A 42 16.12 -6.01 -10.66
CA VAL A 42 15.42 -4.85 -11.19
C VAL A 42 14.03 -5.30 -11.65
N ARG A 43 12.99 -4.71 -11.07
CA ARG A 43 11.60 -4.99 -11.40
C ARG A 43 10.90 -3.73 -11.86
N GLU A 44 9.81 -3.93 -12.61
CA GLU A 44 8.90 -2.87 -12.98
C GLU A 44 8.00 -2.50 -11.79
N PHE A 45 7.79 -1.20 -11.57
CA PHE A 45 6.90 -0.66 -10.56
C PHE A 45 5.94 0.35 -11.18
N TYR A 46 4.70 0.29 -10.72
CA TYR A 46 3.72 1.35 -10.94
C TYR A 46 3.92 2.43 -9.89
N VAL A 47 3.91 3.67 -10.34
CA VAL A 47 4.00 4.85 -9.51
C VAL A 47 2.66 5.59 -9.57
N LEU A 48 2.05 5.76 -8.41
CA LEU A 48 0.80 6.47 -8.21
C LEU A 48 1.09 7.76 -7.46
N GLU A 49 0.80 8.92 -8.07
CA GLU A 49 0.88 10.21 -7.40
C GLU A 49 -0.53 10.75 -7.12
N THR A 50 -0.72 11.31 -5.92
CA THR A 50 -1.94 12.05 -5.55
C THR A 50 -1.77 13.55 -5.73
N ASP A 51 -2.87 14.30 -5.80
CA ASP A 51 -2.86 15.77 -5.91
C ASP A 51 -2.70 16.47 -4.55
N GLU A 52 -3.74 16.49 -3.72
CA GLU A 52 -3.77 17.17 -2.43
C GLU A 52 -4.37 16.24 -1.36
N PRO A 53 -3.58 15.78 -0.37
CA PRO A 53 -2.13 15.98 -0.24
C PRO A 53 -1.35 15.17 -1.28
N ARG A 54 -0.19 15.71 -1.69
CA ARG A 54 0.68 15.07 -2.67
C ARG A 54 1.53 13.99 -2.00
N HIS A 55 1.25 12.75 -2.35
CA HIS A 55 2.02 11.57 -1.97
C HIS A 55 2.36 10.76 -3.21
N ARG A 56 3.37 9.90 -3.09
CA ARG A 56 3.88 9.08 -4.18
C ARG A 56 4.08 7.65 -3.69
N LEU A 57 3.20 6.75 -4.11
CA LEU A 57 3.31 5.33 -3.78
C LEU A 57 3.91 4.56 -4.95
N THR A 58 4.90 3.73 -4.67
CA THR A 58 5.57 2.86 -5.66
C THR A 58 5.31 1.40 -5.29
N LEU A 59 4.74 0.63 -6.22
CA LEU A 59 4.30 -0.74 -5.95
C LEU A 59 4.38 -1.62 -7.20
N THR A 60 4.55 -2.93 -7.03
CA THR A 60 4.62 -3.87 -8.16
C THR A 60 3.27 -4.00 -8.87
N PRO A 61 3.23 -4.43 -10.14
CA PRO A 61 2.00 -4.51 -10.95
C PRO A 61 0.83 -5.31 -10.33
N ALA A 62 1.15 -6.31 -9.51
CA ALA A 62 0.19 -7.22 -8.89
C ALA A 62 -0.08 -6.93 -7.41
N HIS A 63 0.42 -5.82 -6.89
CA HIS A 63 0.20 -5.42 -5.50
C HIS A 63 -1.17 -4.75 -5.35
N LEU A 64 -1.90 -5.09 -4.28
CA LEU A 64 -3.23 -4.54 -4.02
C LEU A 64 -3.12 -3.20 -3.26
N VAL A 65 -3.85 -2.20 -3.74
CA VAL A 65 -4.02 -0.90 -3.09
C VAL A 65 -5.50 -0.61 -2.87
N PHE A 66 -5.82 0.12 -1.80
CA PHE A 66 -7.18 0.50 -1.48
C PHE A 66 -7.56 1.76 -2.26
N VAL A 67 -8.65 1.65 -3.01
CA VAL A 67 -9.16 2.70 -3.90
C VAL A 67 -10.62 2.98 -3.57
N MET A 68 -10.95 4.25 -3.41
CA MET A 68 -12.33 4.73 -3.35
C MET A 68 -12.79 5.22 -4.73
N ASN A 69 -14.03 4.93 -5.08
CA ASN A 69 -14.64 5.39 -6.33
C ASN A 69 -15.54 6.59 -6.06
N ASN A 70 -15.35 7.67 -6.83
CA ASN A 70 -16.14 8.90 -6.66
C ASN A 70 -17.62 8.73 -7.07
N ASN A 71 -17.94 7.66 -7.81
CA ASN A 71 -19.27 7.44 -8.40
C ASN A 71 -20.24 6.65 -7.51
N THR A 72 -19.82 6.17 -6.35
CA THR A 72 -20.72 5.49 -5.41
C THR A 72 -20.97 6.41 -4.23
N ASN A 73 -22.24 6.75 -3.99
CA ASN A 73 -22.70 7.56 -2.84
C ASN A 73 -22.37 6.93 -1.47
N SER A 74 -21.71 5.77 -1.45
CA SER A 74 -21.44 4.93 -0.29
C SER A 74 -19.98 4.96 0.21
N GLY A 75 -19.04 5.65 -0.45
CA GLY A 75 -17.65 5.68 0.04
C GLY A 75 -17.01 4.29 0.09
N ASP A 76 -17.45 3.36 -0.76
CA ASP A 76 -16.99 1.98 -0.76
C ASP A 76 -15.49 1.89 -1.07
N ILE A 77 -14.73 1.39 -0.09
CA ILE A 77 -13.31 1.09 -0.22
C ILE A 77 -13.19 -0.30 -0.86
N ARG A 78 -12.42 -0.40 -1.94
CA ARG A 78 -12.09 -1.69 -2.55
C ARG A 78 -10.60 -1.86 -2.74
N ALA A 79 -10.11 -3.09 -2.60
CA ALA A 79 -8.76 -3.45 -3.00
C ALA A 79 -8.70 -3.66 -4.52
N MET A 80 -7.66 -3.12 -5.16
CA MET A 80 -7.45 -3.20 -6.60
C MET A 80 -5.96 -3.36 -6.91
N PHE A 81 -5.61 -4.11 -7.95
CA PHE A 81 -4.24 -4.18 -8.45
C PHE A 81 -3.75 -2.81 -8.92
N SER A 82 -2.48 -2.51 -8.64
CA SER A 82 -1.84 -1.24 -9.03
C SER A 82 -1.97 -0.92 -10.51
N THR A 83 -1.88 -1.94 -11.37
CA THR A 83 -2.10 -1.88 -12.83
C THR A 83 -3.48 -1.36 -13.24
N ASN A 84 -4.49 -1.57 -12.40
CA ASN A 84 -5.87 -1.22 -12.69
C ASN A 84 -6.27 0.15 -12.13
N VAL A 85 -5.40 0.80 -11.36
CA VAL A 85 -5.64 2.14 -10.82
C VAL A 85 -5.65 3.16 -11.96
N LYS A 86 -6.66 4.03 -11.96
CA LYS A 86 -6.87 5.04 -13.00
C LYS A 86 -6.84 6.45 -12.42
N LEU A 87 -6.46 7.39 -13.27
CA LEU A 87 -6.56 8.82 -12.98
C LEU A 87 -7.96 9.18 -12.49
N GLY A 88 -8.01 10.04 -11.48
CA GLY A 88 -9.27 10.52 -10.89
C GLY A 88 -9.90 9.61 -9.84
N GLN A 89 -9.43 8.37 -9.67
CA GLN A 89 -9.77 7.57 -8.50
C GLN A 89 -9.08 8.11 -7.25
N GLN A 90 -9.51 7.68 -6.06
CA GLN A 90 -8.96 8.18 -4.80
C GLN A 90 -8.23 7.08 -4.02
N LEU A 91 -7.04 7.40 -3.51
CA LEU A 91 -6.29 6.57 -2.57
C LEU A 91 -6.52 7.09 -1.15
N LEU A 92 -6.35 6.22 -0.16
CA LEU A 92 -6.38 6.61 1.25
C LEU A 92 -4.97 6.99 1.69
N VAL A 93 -4.80 8.23 2.14
CA VAL A 93 -3.49 8.81 2.46
C VAL A 93 -3.53 9.59 3.76
N PHE A 94 -2.37 9.86 4.37
CA PHE A 94 -2.29 10.78 5.49
C PHE A 94 -2.63 12.21 5.07
N GLY A 95 -3.53 12.85 5.82
CA GLY A 95 -3.84 14.27 5.67
C GLY A 95 -2.71 15.17 6.18
N ASN A 96 -2.55 16.34 5.56
CA ASN A 96 -1.58 17.35 6.01
C ASN A 96 -1.96 17.97 7.37
N GLU A 97 -3.25 18.06 7.67
CA GLU A 97 -3.78 18.76 8.86
C GLU A 97 -4.12 17.82 10.02
N GLN A 98 -4.43 16.55 9.71
CA GLN A 98 -4.78 15.52 10.70
C GLN A 98 -3.91 14.28 10.47
N PRO A 99 -2.74 14.18 11.13
CA PRO A 99 -1.84 13.05 10.97
C PRO A 99 -2.36 11.75 11.60
N ASP A 100 -3.55 11.77 12.21
CA ASP A 100 -4.15 10.63 12.90
C ASP A 100 -5.32 10.00 12.10
N HIS A 101 -5.62 10.53 10.91
CA HIS A 101 -6.68 9.99 10.06
C HIS A 101 -6.24 9.89 8.59
N LEU A 102 -6.73 8.85 7.92
CA LEU A 102 -6.59 8.72 6.48
C LEU A 102 -7.70 9.50 5.79
N ILE A 103 -7.34 10.23 4.74
CA ILE A 103 -8.26 10.97 3.89
C ILE A 103 -8.17 10.47 2.45
N PRO A 104 -9.26 10.55 1.67
CA PRO A 104 -9.21 10.25 0.26
C PRO A 104 -8.47 11.37 -0.51
N ALA A 105 -7.45 11.00 -1.29
CA ALA A 105 -6.72 11.91 -2.17
C ALA A 105 -6.73 11.39 -3.60
N ARG A 106 -6.92 12.29 -4.57
CA ARG A 106 -7.18 11.90 -5.96
C ARG A 106 -5.88 11.59 -6.69
N VAL A 107 -5.86 10.48 -7.42
CA VAL A 107 -4.74 10.06 -8.27
C VAL A 107 -4.63 11.03 -9.45
N SER A 108 -3.52 11.75 -9.48
CA SER A 108 -3.20 12.76 -10.48
C SER A 108 -2.26 12.24 -11.56
N ARG A 109 -1.43 11.23 -11.25
CA ARG A 109 -0.51 10.61 -12.20
C ARG A 109 -0.39 9.11 -11.95
N VAL A 110 -0.33 8.35 -13.05
CA VAL A 110 -0.02 6.92 -13.06
C VAL A 110 1.03 6.71 -14.14
N TYR A 111 2.17 6.17 -13.77
CA TYR A 111 3.27 5.87 -14.69
C TYR A 111 4.10 4.70 -14.17
N VAL A 112 5.05 4.25 -14.98
CA VAL A 112 5.87 3.06 -14.71
C VAL A 112 7.33 3.46 -14.62
N GLU A 113 8.03 2.91 -13.62
CA GLU A 113 9.47 3.07 -13.43
C GLU A 113 10.10 1.73 -13.05
N GLN A 114 11.42 1.61 -13.19
CA GLN A 114 12.16 0.42 -12.80
C GLN A 114 12.98 0.69 -11.54
N TYR A 115 12.87 -0.21 -10.57
CA TYR A 115 13.62 -0.14 -9.31
C TYR A 115 14.29 -1.48 -9.01
N GLU A 116 15.48 -1.42 -8.42
CA GLU A 116 16.17 -2.58 -7.88
C GLU A 116 15.60 -2.94 -6.51
N GLY A 117 15.22 -4.21 -6.37
CA GLY A 117 14.69 -4.76 -5.14
C GLY A 117 13.19 -4.52 -4.93
N SER A 118 12.54 -5.47 -4.27
CA SER A 118 11.12 -5.47 -3.94
C SER A 118 10.88 -6.17 -2.61
N TYR A 119 9.97 -5.63 -1.82
CA TYR A 119 9.66 -6.09 -0.47
C TYR A 119 8.14 -6.17 -0.31
N ALA A 120 7.61 -7.34 0.05
CA ALA A 120 6.20 -7.56 0.33
C ALA A 120 6.00 -7.81 1.83
N PRO A 121 5.92 -6.77 2.68
CA PRO A 121 5.77 -6.92 4.12
C PRO A 121 4.39 -7.47 4.48
N VAL A 122 4.35 -8.37 5.45
CA VAL A 122 3.12 -8.90 6.06
C VAL A 122 3.01 -8.39 7.48
N THR A 123 1.87 -7.79 7.80
CA THR A 123 1.55 -7.32 9.14
C THR A 123 0.36 -8.10 9.72
N SER A 124 0.17 -8.05 11.03
CA SER A 124 -0.93 -8.75 11.71
C SER A 124 -2.34 -8.30 11.27
N HIS A 125 -2.46 -7.06 10.77
CA HIS A 125 -3.71 -6.51 10.24
C HIS A 125 -3.88 -6.69 8.73
N GLY A 126 -2.85 -7.17 8.02
CA GLY A 126 -2.91 -7.35 6.56
C GLY A 126 -2.90 -6.05 5.75
N THR A 127 -2.66 -4.91 6.39
CA THR A 127 -2.48 -3.59 5.75
C THR A 127 -1.22 -2.92 6.29
N ILE A 128 -0.73 -1.91 5.56
CA ILE A 128 0.45 -1.14 5.94
C ILE A 128 0.38 0.26 5.31
N ILE A 129 0.90 1.26 6.00
CA ILE A 129 1.14 2.58 5.41
C ILE A 129 2.57 2.65 4.86
N VAL A 130 2.70 2.90 3.56
CA VAL A 130 3.97 3.10 2.86
C VAL A 130 3.91 4.42 2.12
N ASP A 131 4.97 5.23 2.24
CA ASP A 131 5.03 6.57 1.62
C ASP A 131 3.76 7.40 1.85
N GLN A 132 3.23 7.33 3.08
CA GLN A 132 2.01 8.01 3.53
C GLN A 132 0.69 7.54 2.88
N VAL A 133 0.71 6.43 2.14
CA VAL A 133 -0.47 5.83 1.47
C VAL A 133 -0.79 4.46 2.06
N LEU A 134 -2.07 4.16 2.27
CA LEU A 134 -2.53 2.86 2.72
C LEU A 134 -2.46 1.83 1.58
N ALA A 135 -1.75 0.73 1.84
CA ALA A 135 -1.61 -0.41 0.96
C ALA A 135 -2.01 -1.71 1.66
N SER A 136 -2.37 -2.72 0.87
CA SER A 136 -2.58 -4.07 1.35
C SER A 136 -1.24 -4.79 1.50
N CYS A 137 -1.11 -5.70 2.46
CA CYS A 137 0.05 -6.60 2.53
C CYS A 137 0.01 -7.73 1.49
N TYR A 138 -1.09 -7.85 0.75
CA TYR A 138 -1.30 -8.91 -0.24
C TYR A 138 -0.96 -8.44 -1.65
N ALA A 139 -0.11 -9.22 -2.31
CA ALA A 139 0.08 -9.20 -3.75
C ALA A 139 -0.29 -10.57 -4.30
N VAL A 140 -0.91 -10.61 -5.48
CA VAL A 140 -1.12 -11.90 -6.14
C VAL A 140 0.18 -12.29 -6.82
N PHE A 141 0.81 -13.33 -6.28
CA PHE A 141 1.75 -14.13 -7.02
C PHE A 141 0.96 -15.18 -7.80
N THR A 142 1.26 -15.36 -9.08
CA THR A 142 0.66 -16.45 -9.87
C THR A 142 1.21 -17.77 -9.34
N PHE A 143 0.54 -18.35 -8.35
CA PHE A 143 0.83 -19.70 -7.91
C PHE A 143 0.02 -20.68 -8.77
N HIS A 144 0.73 -21.49 -9.56
CA HIS A 144 0.15 -22.69 -10.13
C HIS A 144 0.09 -23.76 -9.04
N PHE A 145 -1.08 -23.96 -8.44
CA PHE A 145 -1.31 -25.06 -7.51
C PHE A 145 -1.74 -26.30 -8.29
N SER A 146 -1.09 -27.45 -8.04
CA SER A 146 -1.70 -28.75 -8.29
C SER A 146 -1.83 -29.49 -6.95
N GLY A 147 -3.07 -29.72 -6.50
CA GLY A 147 -3.34 -30.41 -5.24
C GLY A 147 -4.77 -30.20 -4.73
N THR A 148 -5.24 -31.09 -3.87
CA THR A 148 -6.52 -31.02 -3.14
C THR A 148 -6.26 -30.96 -1.63
N PHE A 149 -7.12 -30.27 -0.89
CA PHE A 149 -7.07 -30.15 0.58
C PHE A 149 -7.36 -31.47 1.31
#